data_AF-A0AAV8X340-F1
#
_entry.id   AF-A0AAV8X340-F1
#
_cell.length_a   1.000
_cell.length_b   1.000
_cell.length_c   1.000
_cell.angle_alpha   90.00
_cell.angle_beta   90.00
_cell.angle_gamma   90.00
#
_symmetry.space_group_name_H-M   'P 1'
#
loop_
_entity.id
_entity.type
_entity.pdbx_description
1 polymer ?
#
loop_
_entity_poly.entity_id
_entity_poly.type
_entity_poly.pdbx_seq_one_letter_code
_entity_poly.pdbx_strand_id
1 'polypeptide(L)'
;MILANSVEAPFVARKLDWVNTVWPPDYAGKPQVQKYCLMSVKDSYTDFHIDFGGTSVWYHVLRGEKIFYFIKPTPANLTLYSQWMTSTNQSETFFGDQVKLNLKTHLLCYNQ
;
A
#
# COMPACT_ATOMS: atom_id res chain seq x y z
N MET A 1 9.13 -20.57 2.63
CA MET A 1 8.53 -20.90 3.95
C MET A 1 9.32 -20.35 5.14
N ILE A 2 10.66 -20.25 5.09
CA ILE A 2 11.50 -19.79 6.23
C ILE A 2 11.24 -18.32 6.62
N LEU A 3 11.13 -17.41 5.64
CA LEU A 3 10.96 -15.97 5.91
C LEU A 3 9.64 -15.62 6.62
N ALA A 4 8.58 -16.40 6.37
CA ALA A 4 7.25 -16.14 6.93
C ALA A 4 7.22 -16.32 8.45
N ASN A 5 8.10 -17.13 9.02
CA ASN A 5 8.19 -17.38 10.47
C ASN A 5 9.08 -16.35 11.18
N SER A 6 9.92 -15.62 10.44
CA SER A 6 10.83 -14.60 10.98
C SER A 6 10.22 -13.21 11.07
N VAL A 7 9.06 -12.98 10.43
CA VAL A 7 8.38 -11.69 10.40
C VAL A 7 6.95 -11.86 10.87
N GLU A 8 6.58 -11.14 11.92
CA GLU A 8 5.20 -11.06 12.40
C GLU A 8 4.58 -9.71 12.04
N ALA A 9 3.36 -9.72 11.53
CA ALA A 9 2.62 -8.49 11.27
C ALA A 9 2.27 -7.80 12.61
N PRO A 10 2.15 -6.46 12.63
CA PRO A 10 1.76 -5.71 13.81
C PRO A 10 0.50 -6.28 14.44
N PHE A 11 0.43 -6.28 15.78
CA PHE A 11 -0.69 -6.86 16.52
C PHE A 11 -2.05 -6.33 16.05
N VAL A 12 -2.15 -5.02 15.81
CA VAL A 12 -3.38 -4.38 15.30
C VAL A 12 -3.80 -4.92 13.93
N ALA A 13 -2.85 -5.11 13.01
CA ALA A 13 -3.14 -5.65 11.68
C ALA A 13 -3.67 -7.08 11.79
N ARG A 14 -3.06 -7.91 12.63
CA ARG A 14 -3.52 -9.30 12.84
C ARG A 14 -4.92 -9.38 13.45
N LYS A 15 -5.25 -8.46 14.36
CA LYS A 15 -6.56 -8.42 15.04
C LYS A 15 -7.69 -7.93 14.13
N LEU A 16 -7.40 -7.02 13.20
CA LEU A 16 -8.40 -6.45 12.28
C LEU A 16 -8.51 -7.21 10.95
N ASP A 17 -7.52 -8.04 10.61
CA ASP A 17 -7.48 -8.78 9.34
C ASP A 17 -8.65 -9.79 9.22
N TRP A 18 -9.50 -9.58 8.21
CA TRP A 18 -10.63 -10.45 7.90
C TRP A 18 -10.22 -11.85 7.46
N VAL A 19 -9.03 -12.03 6.87
CA VAL A 19 -8.52 -13.36 6.51
C VAL A 19 -8.22 -14.20 7.76
N ASN A 20 -7.88 -13.55 8.89
CA ASN A 20 -7.65 -14.23 10.16
C ASN A 20 -8.92 -14.41 10.99
N THR A 21 -9.88 -13.48 10.87
CA THR A 21 -11.01 -13.38 11.80
C THR A 21 -12.35 -13.82 11.24
N VAL A 22 -12.53 -13.75 9.91
CA VAL A 22 -13.80 -14.00 9.24
C VAL A 22 -13.73 -15.18 8.27
N TRP A 23 -12.57 -15.42 7.63
CA TRP A 23 -12.45 -16.48 6.64
C TRP A 23 -12.62 -17.88 7.25
N PRO A 24 -13.57 -18.72 6.76
CA PRO A 24 -13.79 -20.04 7.33
C PRO A 24 -12.59 -20.98 7.10
N PRO A 25 -12.15 -21.77 8.11
CA PRO A 25 -10.99 -22.65 8.00
C PRO A 25 -11.08 -23.66 6.86
N ASP A 26 -12.28 -24.20 6.62
CA ASP A 26 -12.51 -25.30 5.66
C ASP A 26 -12.92 -24.81 4.27
N TYR A 27 -12.88 -23.49 4.02
CA TYR A 27 -13.24 -22.91 2.74
C TYR A 27 -12.01 -22.66 1.86
N ALA A 28 -12.02 -23.25 0.66
CA ALA A 28 -10.96 -23.10 -0.32
C ALA A 28 -10.84 -21.66 -0.84
N GLY A 29 -9.64 -21.28 -1.31
CA GLY A 29 -9.41 -19.96 -1.89
C GLY A 29 -9.06 -18.86 -0.88
N LYS A 30 -8.60 -19.25 0.32
CA LYS A 30 -8.13 -18.30 1.35
C LYS A 30 -7.07 -17.35 0.77
N PRO A 31 -7.29 -16.02 0.76
CA PRO A 31 -6.31 -15.06 0.27
C PRO A 31 -4.96 -15.18 1.01
N GLN A 32 -3.85 -15.19 0.28
CA GLN A 32 -2.48 -15.29 0.81
C GLN A 32 -1.71 -13.99 0.57
N VAL A 33 -2.21 -12.90 1.16
CA VAL A 33 -1.74 -11.52 0.87
C VAL A 33 -1.30 -10.76 2.13
N GLN A 34 -1.06 -11.45 3.25
CA GLN A 34 -0.76 -10.78 4.54
C GLN A 34 0.69 -10.32 4.69
N LYS A 35 1.64 -10.90 3.94
CA LYS A 35 3.08 -10.64 4.10
C LYS A 35 3.74 -10.45 2.74
N TYR A 36 4.32 -9.27 2.52
CA TYR A 36 5.12 -8.94 1.35
C TYR A 36 6.53 -8.53 1.77
N CYS A 37 7.53 -8.91 0.97
CA CYS A 37 8.89 -8.41 1.10
C CYS A 37 9.18 -7.52 -0.11
N LEU A 38 9.38 -6.22 0.14
CA LEU A 38 9.66 -5.25 -0.91
C LEU A 38 11.15 -4.92 -0.92
N MET A 39 11.76 -5.05 -2.08
CA MET A 39 13.15 -4.65 -2.33
C MET A 39 13.13 -3.59 -3.43
N SER A 40 13.64 -2.40 -3.12
CA SER A 40 13.65 -1.27 -4.04
C SER A 40 15.06 -0.70 -4.09
N VAL A 41 15.54 -0.39 -5.30
CA VAL A 41 16.81 0.33 -5.49
C VAL A 41 16.60 1.83 -5.36
N LYS A 42 17.68 2.59 -5.25
CA LYS A 42 17.64 4.06 -5.29
C LYS A 42 16.86 4.54 -6.53
N ASP A 43 16.08 5.60 -6.35
CA ASP A 43 15.29 6.25 -7.41
C ASP A 43 14.16 5.36 -8.00
N SER A 44 13.82 4.24 -7.35
CA SER A 44 12.62 3.46 -7.69
C SER A 44 11.35 4.28 -7.40
N TYR A 45 10.42 4.29 -8.35
CA TYR A 45 9.14 4.97 -8.24
C TYR A 45 7.99 4.00 -8.53
N THR A 46 6.93 4.09 -7.74
CA THR A 46 5.64 3.44 -8.00
C THR A 46 4.60 4.54 -8.03
N ASP A 47 3.91 4.64 -9.16
CA ASP A 47 2.94 5.70 -9.38
C ASP A 47 1.71 5.56 -8.46
N PHE A 48 0.89 6.60 -8.40
CA PHE A 48 -0.31 6.64 -7.56
C PHE A 48 -1.24 5.46 -7.86
N HIS A 49 -1.63 4.76 -6.80
CA HIS A 49 -2.57 3.64 -6.88
C HIS A 49 -3.41 3.53 -5.62
N ILE A 50 -4.53 2.83 -5.75
CA ILE A 50 -5.30 2.30 -4.64
C ILE A 50 -4.95 0.83 -4.52
N ASP A 51 -4.60 0.37 -3.31
CA ASP A 51 -4.28 -1.04 -3.07
C ASP A 51 -5.45 -1.95 -3.48
N PHE A 52 -5.09 -3.12 -4.01
CA PHE A 52 -6.06 -4.07 -4.54
C PHE A 52 -7.11 -4.43 -3.49
N GLY A 53 -8.38 -4.53 -3.95
CA GLY A 53 -9.51 -4.82 -3.07
C GLY A 53 -9.82 -3.74 -2.03
N GLY A 54 -9.23 -2.54 -2.15
CA GLY A 54 -9.41 -1.47 -1.16
C GLY A 54 -8.82 -1.83 0.21
N THR A 55 -7.76 -2.64 0.22
CA THR A 55 -7.12 -3.11 1.45
C THR A 55 -6.44 -1.97 2.21
N SER A 56 -6.33 -2.14 3.53
CA SER A 56 -5.40 -1.36 4.34
C SER A 56 -4.05 -2.06 4.38
N VAL A 57 -2.96 -1.30 4.43
CA VAL A 57 -1.59 -1.82 4.39
C VAL A 57 -0.77 -1.36 5.59
N TRP A 58 0.21 -2.16 6.00
CA TRP A 58 1.23 -1.80 6.96
C TRP A 58 2.62 -1.92 6.31
N TYR A 59 3.50 -0.96 6.59
CA TYR A 59 4.88 -0.96 6.11
C TYR A 59 5.86 -0.89 7.27
N HIS A 60 6.93 -1.67 7.17
CA HIS A 60 8.11 -1.57 8.03
C HIS A 60 9.36 -1.47 7.16
N VAL A 61 10.07 -0.34 7.22
CA VAL A 61 11.33 -0.14 6.49
C VAL A 61 12.46 -0.71 7.33
N LEU A 62 12.97 -1.87 6.93
CA LEU A 62 14.09 -2.53 7.60
C LEU A 62 15.42 -1.84 7.34
N ARG A 63 15.63 -1.28 6.14
CA ARG A 63 16.83 -0.53 5.78
C ARG A 63 16.52 0.48 4.68
N GLY A 64 17.09 1.69 4.79
CA GLY A 64 16.90 2.77 3.83
C GLY A 64 15.69 3.63 4.17
N GLU A 65 15.03 4.13 3.13
CA GLU A 65 13.92 5.09 3.22
C GLU A 65 12.86 4.81 2.14
N LYS A 66 11.61 5.14 2.46
CA LYS A 66 10.54 5.29 1.47
C LYS A 66 9.82 6.61 1.68
N ILE A 67 9.50 7.30 0.59
CA ILE A 67 8.70 8.51 0.59
C ILE A 67 7.32 8.16 0.05
N PHE A 68 6.27 8.44 0.83
CA PHE A 68 4.89 8.24 0.43
C PHE A 68 4.19 9.59 0.19
N TYR A 69 3.42 9.67 -0.88
CA TYR A 69 2.51 10.77 -1.16
C TYR A 69 1.08 10.28 -0.94
N PHE A 70 0.38 10.84 0.03
CA PHE A 70 -0.97 10.44 0.39
C PHE A 70 -2.01 11.46 -0.09
N ILE A 71 -3.07 10.92 -0.68
CA ILE A 71 -4.26 11.65 -1.12
C ILE A 71 -5.44 11.03 -0.39
N LYS A 72 -6.27 11.87 0.26
CA LYS A 72 -7.46 11.39 0.95
C LYS A 72 -8.47 10.85 -0.08
N PRO A 73 -9.09 9.67 0.12
CA PRO A 73 -10.07 9.11 -0.81
C PRO A 73 -11.45 9.78 -0.65
N THR A 74 -11.51 11.09 -0.91
CA THR A 74 -12.79 11.81 -0.99
C THR A 74 -13.51 11.44 -2.29
N PRO A 75 -14.86 11.55 -2.37
CA PRO A 75 -15.58 11.29 -3.62
C PRO A 75 -15.01 12.05 -4.82
N ALA A 76 -14.64 13.31 -4.64
CA ALA A 76 -14.02 14.13 -5.69
C ALA A 76 -12.67 13.56 -6.15
N ASN A 77 -11.78 13.19 -5.22
CA ASN A 77 -10.47 12.63 -5.55
C ASN A 77 -10.59 11.25 -6.22
N LEU A 78 -11.57 10.44 -5.83
CA LEU A 78 -11.83 9.14 -6.47
C LEU A 78 -12.34 9.29 -7.90
N THR A 79 -13.20 10.28 -8.17
CA THR A 79 -13.62 10.62 -9.54
C THR A 79 -12.42 11.04 -10.39
N LEU A 80 -11.56 11.92 -9.88
CA LEU A 80 -10.34 12.36 -10.58
C LEU A 80 -9.38 11.19 -10.82
N TYR A 81 -9.17 10.32 -9.83
CA TYR A 81 -8.31 9.14 -9.96
C TYR A 81 -8.82 8.19 -11.05
N SER A 82 -10.13 7.93 -11.10
CA SER A 82 -10.73 7.09 -12.14
C SER A 82 -10.51 7.69 -13.54
N GLN A 83 -10.72 8.99 -13.69
CA GLN A 83 -10.48 9.70 -14.96
C GLN A 83 -9.00 9.61 -15.38
N TRP A 84 -8.08 9.88 -14.45
CA TRP A 84 -6.64 9.79 -14.68
C TRP A 84 -6.19 8.38 -15.06
N MET A 85 -6.65 7.33 -14.35
CA MET A 85 -6.34 5.93 -14.66
C MET A 85 -6.78 5.52 -16.07
N THR A 86 -7.80 6.16 -16.62
CA THR A 86 -8.32 5.90 -17.97
C THR A 86 -7.80 6.87 -19.03
N SER A 87 -6.95 7.85 -18.66
CA SER A 87 -6.45 8.83 -19.62
C SER A 87 -5.37 8.23 -20.52
N THR A 88 -5.31 8.71 -21.76
CA THR A 88 -4.32 8.25 -22.74
C THR A 88 -2.90 8.70 -22.41
N ASN A 89 -2.76 9.73 -21.58
CA ASN A 89 -1.50 10.32 -21.14
C ASN A 89 -1.20 10.07 -19.65
N GLN A 90 -1.76 9.00 -19.08
CA GLN A 90 -1.64 8.67 -17.66
C GLN A 90 -0.18 8.65 -17.20
N SER A 91 0.72 8.00 -17.97
CA SER A 91 2.15 7.92 -17.68
C SER A 91 2.94 9.22 -17.85
N GLU A 92 2.34 10.26 -18.43
CA GLU A 92 2.97 11.56 -18.68
C GLU A 92 2.53 12.63 -17.67
N THR A 93 1.58 12.29 -16.80
CA THR A 93 0.98 13.25 -15.86
C THR A 93 1.16 12.76 -14.42
N PHE A 94 1.57 13.68 -13.54
CA PHE A 94 1.66 13.39 -12.11
C PHE A 94 0.30 13.63 -11.45
N PHE A 95 -0.38 12.55 -11.03
CA PHE A 95 -1.73 12.66 -10.46
C PHE A 95 -1.80 13.61 -9.24
N GLY A 96 -0.71 13.70 -8.48
CA GLY A 96 -0.59 14.61 -7.34
C GLY A 96 -0.80 16.09 -7.67
N ASP A 97 -0.65 16.50 -8.93
CA ASP A 97 -0.91 17.89 -9.37
C ASP A 97 -2.41 18.16 -9.64
N GLN A 98 -3.19 17.11 -9.87
CA GLN A 98 -4.64 17.22 -10.16
C GLN A 98 -5.50 17.28 -8.90
N VAL A 99 -4.91 16.97 -7.75
CA VAL A 99 -5.57 16.93 -6.45
C VAL A 99 -4.81 17.78 -5.44
N LYS A 100 -5.48 18.20 -4.37
CA LYS A 100 -4.77 18.79 -3.23
C LYS A 100 -4.07 17.68 -2.45
N LEU A 101 -2.77 17.50 -2.69
CA LEU A 101 -1.92 16.59 -1.91
C LEU A 101 -2.10 16.87 -0.41
N ASN A 102 -2.41 15.81 0.34
CA ASN A 102 -2.73 15.95 1.76
C ASN A 102 -1.51 15.77 2.64
N LEU A 103 -0.60 14.86 2.29
CA LEU A 103 0.54 14.53 3.11
C LEU A 103 1.67 13.91 2.28
N LYS A 104 2.90 14.37 2.51
CA LYS A 104 4.13 13.70 2.09
C LYS A 104 4.83 13.18 3.33
N THR A 105 5.04 11.87 3.43
CA THR A 105 5.64 11.25 4.61
C THR A 105 6.92 10.53 4.24
N HIS A 106 7.97 10.79 5.02
CA HIS A 106 9.23 10.06 4.97
C HIS A 106 9.17 8.92 5.98
N LEU A 107 9.25 7.68 5.51
CA LEU A 107 9.34 6.50 6.34
C LEU A 107 10.79 6.01 6.34
N LEU A 108 11.47 6.28 7.46
CA LEU A 108 12.87 5.93 7.69
C LEU A 108 12.98 4.63 8.50
N CYS A 109 14.11 3.93 8.34
CA CYS A 109 14.48 2.87 9.26
C CYS A 109 14.72 3.44 10.67
N TYR A 110 14.07 2.87 11.69
CA TYR A 110 13.98 3.42 13.05
C TYR A 110 15.30 3.47 13.84
N ASN A 111 16.39 2.95 13.27
CA ASN A 111 17.72 2.82 13.92
C ASN A 111 18.85 3.40 13.05
N GLN A 112 18.58 4.43 12.25
CA GLN A 112 19.62 5.28 11.67
C GLN A 112 19.69 6.61 12.42
#